data_AF-A0A3M0I6J6-F1
#
_entry.id   AF-A0A3M0I6J6-F1
#
_cell.length_a   1.000
_cell.length_b   1.000
_cell.length_c   1.000
_cell.angle_alpha   90.00
_cell.angle_beta   90.00
_cell.angle_gamma   90.00
#
_symmetry.space_group_name_H-M   'P 1'
#
loop_
_entity.id
_entity.type
_entity.pdbx_description
1 polymer ?
#
loop_
_entity_poly.entity_id
_entity_poly.type
_entity_poly.pdbx_seq_one_letter_code
_entity_poly.pdbx_strand_id
1 'polypeptide(L)' 'MTAISLGMPSVPTKLAERRRSRQIQVGSVAVGGDAPVSVQSMTTTRTSDVGATLQQ' A
#
# COMPACT_ATOMS: atom_id res chain seq x y z
N MET A 1 -2.37 -6.76 -35.13
CA MET A 1 -3.12 -6.71 -33.86
C MET A 1 -3.52 -5.28 -33.61
N THR A 2 -4.81 -4.97 -33.70
CA THR A 2 -5.33 -3.60 -33.52
C THR A 2 -5.39 -3.30 -32.03
N ALA A 3 -4.66 -2.27 -31.58
CA ALA A 3 -4.72 -1.83 -30.19
C ALA A 3 -6.12 -1.28 -29.88
N ILE A 4 -6.80 -1.89 -28.91
CA ILE A 4 -8.08 -1.39 -28.40
C ILE A 4 -7.75 -0.27 -27.42
N SER A 5 -8.11 0.97 -27.76
CA SER A 5 -7.96 2.11 -26.85
C SER A 5 -9.05 2.04 -25.77
N LEU A 6 -8.65 1.73 -24.54
CA LEU A 6 -9.56 1.58 -23.40
C LEU A 6 -9.97 2.93 -22.76
N GLY A 7 -9.53 4.06 -23.32
CA GLY A 7 -9.72 5.38 -22.74
C GLY A 7 -8.94 5.57 -21.43
N MET A 8 -8.87 6.81 -20.94
CA MET A 8 -8.31 7.10 -19.62
C MET A 8 -9.44 7.16 -18.60
N PRO A 9 -9.32 6.52 -17.42
CA PRO A 9 -10.32 6.66 -16.36
C PRO A 9 -10.41 8.11 -15.91
N SER A 10 -11.64 8.58 -15.65
CA SER A 10 -11.83 9.91 -15.06
C SER A 10 -11.28 9.92 -13.65
N VAL A 11 -10.32 10.81 -13.40
CA VAL A 11 -9.77 11.02 -12.06
C VAL A 11 -10.71 11.97 -11.32
N PRO A 12 -11.22 11.60 -10.12
CA PRO A 12 -12.02 12.52 -9.33
C PRO A 12 -11.18 13.77 -8.97
N THR A 13 -11.77 14.96 -9.17
CA THR A 13 -11.10 16.26 -8.95
C THR A 13 -10.88 16.60 -7.47
N LYS A 14 -11.48 15.82 -6.56
CA LYS A 14 -11.36 15.99 -5.12
C LYS A 14 -11.05 14.65 -4.46
N LEU A 15 -10.12 14.65 -3.51
CA LEU A 15 -9.81 13.49 -2.69
C LEU A 15 -11.01 13.15 -1.78
N ALA A 16 -11.38 11.87 -1.74
CA ALA A 16 -12.40 11.38 -0.83
C ALA A 16 -11.90 11.46 0.63
N GLU A 17 -12.82 11.67 1.56
CA GLU A 17 -12.50 11.61 2.98
C GLU A 17 -12.10 10.19 3.38
N ARG A 18 -11.07 10.05 4.23
CA ARG A 18 -10.61 8.75 4.70
C ARG A 18 -11.68 8.12 5.60
N ARG A 19 -12.03 6.85 5.34
CA ARG A 19 -13.02 6.10 6.14
C ARG A 19 -12.62 6.06 7.62
N ARG A 20 -13.56 6.39 8.51
CA ARG A 20 -13.42 6.17 9.96
C ARG A 20 -13.25 4.68 10.24
N SER A 21 -12.13 4.33 10.86
CA SER A 21 -11.76 2.95 11.16
C SER A 21 -11.23 2.84 12.58
N ARG A 22 -11.33 1.65 13.18
CA ARG A 22 -10.66 1.36 14.45
C ARG A 22 -9.14 1.47 14.26
N GLN A 23 -8.44 2.05 15.23
CA GLN A 23 -6.98 2.03 15.26
C GLN A 23 -6.48 0.71 15.85
N ILE A 24 -5.47 0.12 15.20
CA ILE A 24 -4.73 -1.06 15.68
C ILE A 24 -3.23 -0.76 15.72
N GLN A 25 -2.47 -1.60 16.41
CA GLN A 25 -1.01 -1.55 16.44
C GLN A 25 -0.41 -2.74 15.69
N VAL A 26 0.54 -2.47 14.80
CA VAL A 26 1.39 -3.47 14.13
C VAL A 26 2.82 -3.27 14.61
N GLY A 27 3.23 -4.02 15.62
CA GLY A 27 4.44 -3.71 16.38
C GLY A 27 4.32 -2.33 17.04
N SER A 28 5.20 -1.40 16.67
CA SER A 28 5.19 0.00 17.13
C SER A 28 4.43 0.97 16.19
N VAL A 29 3.84 0.48 15.09
CA VAL A 29 3.18 1.31 14.07
C VAL A 29 1.66 1.31 14.25
N ALA A 30 1.08 2.50 14.41
CA ALA A 30 -0.37 2.67 14.47
C ALA A 30 -0.99 2.68 13.06
N VAL A 31 -2.06 1.90 12.85
CA VAL A 31 -2.79 1.80 11.57
C VAL A 31 -4.28 2.00 11.79
N GLY A 32 -4.91 2.83 10.95
CA GLY A 32 -6.34 3.16 11.07
C GLY A 32 -6.60 4.37 11.96
N GLY A 33 -7.87 4.68 12.26
CA GLY A 33 -8.25 5.82 13.09
C GLY A 33 -7.72 7.15 12.56
N ASP A 34 -7.17 7.97 13.44
CA ASP A 34 -6.57 9.27 13.10
C ASP A 34 -5.06 9.17 12.78
N ALA A 35 -4.50 7.96 12.77
CA ALA A 35 -3.10 7.75 12.39
C ALA A 35 -2.88 8.06 10.89
N PRO A 36 -1.68 8.54 10.50
CA PRO A 36 -1.29 8.70 9.10
C PRO A 36 -1.44 7.41 8.29
N VAL A 37 -1.53 7.54 6.96
CA VAL A 37 -1.53 6.37 6.06
C VAL A 37 -0.12 5.76 6.05
N SER A 38 0.01 4.54 6.58
CA SER A 38 1.26 3.80 6.56
C SER A 38 1.62 3.31 5.16
N VAL A 39 2.90 3.35 4.81
CA VAL A 39 3.43 2.76 3.57
C VAL A 39 3.95 1.35 3.90
N GLN A 40 3.63 0.38 3.05
CA GLN A 40 4.09 -1.00 3.17
C GLN A 40 4.71 -1.47 1.85
N SER A 41 5.71 -2.35 1.95
CA SER A 41 6.32 -3.05 0.82
C SER A 41 6.42 -4.55 1.12
N MET A 42 6.99 -5.30 0.18
CA MET A 42 7.23 -6.75 0.30
C MET A 42 8.60 -7.07 -0.29
N THR A 43 9.37 -7.92 0.38
CA THR A 43 10.67 -8.41 -0.10
C THR A 43 10.48 -9.34 -1.30
N THR A 44 11.46 -9.35 -2.21
CA THR A 44 11.45 -10.16 -3.44
C THR A 44 12.42 -11.33 -3.40
N THR A 45 13.26 -11.41 -2.36
CA THR A 45 14.21 -12.51 -2.14
C THR A 45 13.51 -13.78 -1.63
N ARG A 46 14.20 -14.93 -1.71
CA ARG A 46 13.70 -16.18 -1.12
C ARG A 46 13.75 -16.05 0.40
N THR A 47 12.61 -16.12 1.08
CA THR A 47 12.52 -15.94 2.54
C THR A 47 13.40 -16.90 3.35
N SER A 48 13.69 -18.10 2.81
CA SER A 48 14.60 -19.05 3.46
C SER A 48 16.07 -18.60 3.42
N ASP A 49 16.44 -17.73 2.48
CA ASP A 49 17.74 -17.06 2.44
C ASP A 49 17.69 -15.82 3.35
N VAL A 50 18.01 -16.04 4.62
CA VAL A 50 17.97 -15.01 5.66
C VAL A 50 18.87 -13.83 5.33
N GLY A 51 20.05 -14.08 4.75
CA GLY A 51 21.02 -13.03 4.42
C GLY A 51 20.49 -12.10 3.33
N ALA A 52 19.96 -12.67 2.25
CA ALA A 52 19.38 -11.89 1.16
C ALA A 52 18.15 -11.09 1.60
N THR A 53 17.26 -11.66 2.43
CA THR A 53 16.05 -10.97 2.90
C THR A 53 16.35 -9.81 3.85
N LEU A 54 17.39 -9.89 4.68
CA LEU A 54 17.76 -8.80 5.59
C LEU A 54 18.47 -7.63 4.90
N GLN A 55 19.11 -7.86 3.75
CA GLN A 55 19.86 -6.83 3.02
C GLN A 55 19.01 -6.00 2.05
N GLN A 56 17.81 -6.48 1.71
CA GLN A 56 16.86 -5.80 0.84
C GLN A 56 16.05 -4.75 1.60
#